data_AF-A0A847L579-F1
#
_entry.id   AF-A0A847L579-F1
#
_cell.length_a   1.000
_cell.length_b   1.000
_cell.length_c   1.000
_cell.angle_alpha   90.00
_cell.angle_beta   90.00
_cell.angle_gamma   90.00
#
_symmetry.space_group_name_H-M   'P 1'
#
loop_
_entity.id
_entity.type
_entity.pdbx_description
1 polymer ?
#
loop_
_entity_poly.entity_id
_entity_poly.type
_entity_poly.pdbx_seq_one_letter_code
_entity_poly.pdbx_strand_id
1 'polypeptide(L)'
;MGENEPRHMICYCQQVDERTIVAAIRNGARDLKSIQESTGAGRGNRCHETNPKKRCCVPDILELLEREIGAAGTATCACCRGQET
;
A
#
# COMPACT_ATOMS: atom_id res chain seq x y z
N MET A 1 20.14 10.05 15.09
CA MET A 1 19.16 9.39 14.21
C MET A 1 18.18 10.46 13.75
N GLY A 2 17.99 10.65 12.44
CA GLY A 2 17.24 11.79 11.90
C GLY A 2 15.72 11.60 12.06
N GLU A 3 15.10 12.33 12.98
CA GLU A 3 13.65 12.36 13.20
C GLU A 3 13.03 13.65 12.62
N ASN A 4 13.25 13.90 11.33
CA ASN A 4 12.62 15.05 10.66
C ASN A 4 12.33 14.76 9.18
N GLU A 5 11.71 13.60 8.90
CA GLU A 5 11.05 13.38 7.62
C GLU A 5 9.54 13.29 7.87
N PRO A 6 8.71 14.08 7.14
CA PRO A 6 7.27 14.06 7.32
C PRO A 6 6.73 12.65 7.02
N ARG A 7 6.14 12.02 8.03
CA ARG A 7 5.49 10.72 7.89
C ARG A 7 4.19 10.92 7.12
N HIS A 8 4.13 10.48 5.87
CA HIS A 8 2.92 10.60 5.06
C HIS A 8 1.86 9.61 5.54
N MET A 9 0.91 10.10 6.35
CA MET A 9 -0.15 9.28 6.94
C MET A 9 -1.25 8.96 5.93
N ILE A 10 -1.53 7.67 5.77
CA ILE A 10 -2.58 7.17 4.86
C ILE A 10 -3.84 6.79 5.64
N CYS A 11 -3.70 6.00 6.70
CA CYS A 11 -4.82 5.60 7.56
C CYS A 11 -4.76 6.30 8.91
N TYR A 12 -5.57 7.33 9.09
CA TYR A 12 -5.64 8.09 10.35
C TYR A 12 -6.37 7.34 11.47
N CYS A 13 -7.29 6.42 11.15
CA CYS A 13 -7.98 5.60 12.15
C CYS A 13 -7.01 4.72 12.94
N GLN A 14 -6.04 4.12 12.24
CA GLN A 14 -5.13 3.09 12.78
C GLN A 14 -3.68 3.56 12.84
N GLN A 15 -3.46 4.85 12.56
CA GLN A 15 -2.16 5.49 12.54
C GLN A 15 -1.13 4.78 11.63
N VAL A 16 -1.52 4.47 10.39
CA VAL A 16 -0.66 3.80 9.40
C VAL A 16 -0.19 4.78 8.33
N ASP A 17 1.12 4.84 8.14
CA ASP A 17 1.78 5.66 7.12
C ASP A 17 2.01 4.90 5.80
N GLU A 18 2.34 5.65 4.75
CA GLU A 18 2.61 5.14 3.41
C GLU A 18 3.72 4.07 3.38
N ARG A 19 4.82 4.26 4.12
CA ARG A 19 5.95 3.33 4.09
C ARG A 19 5.54 1.96 4.63
N THR A 20 4.68 1.95 5.65
CA THR A 20 4.13 0.71 6.22
C THR A 20 3.30 -0.05 5.19
N ILE A 21 2.46 0.64 4.41
CA ILE A 21 1.65 0.02 3.35
C ILE A 21 2.54 -0.50 2.22
N VAL A 22 3.49 0.32 1.75
CA VAL A 22 4.45 -0.06 0.71
C VAL A 22 5.29 -1.27 1.15
N ALA A 23 5.74 -1.31 2.40
CA ALA A 23 6.47 -2.46 2.95
C ALA A 23 5.61 -3.74 2.91
N ALA A 24 4.33 -3.66 3.28
CA ALA A 24 3.42 -4.81 3.20
C ALA A 24 3.25 -5.32 1.75
N ILE A 25 3.12 -4.41 0.78
CA ILE A 25 3.04 -4.78 -0.64
C ILE A 25 4.34 -5.46 -1.10
N ARG A 26 5.51 -4.91 -0.74
CA ARG A 26 6.81 -5.51 -1.07
C ARG A 26 7.03 -6.87 -0.42
N ASN A 27 6.47 -7.07 0.78
CA ASN A 27 6.49 -8.35 1.49
C ASN A 27 5.50 -9.39 0.94
N GLY A 28 4.72 -9.06 -0.09
CA GLY A 28 3.87 -10.03 -0.78
C GLY A 28 2.38 -9.76 -0.69
N ALA A 29 1.92 -8.67 -0.07
CA ALA A 29 0.51 -8.31 -0.14
C ALA A 29 0.13 -7.96 -1.60
N ARG A 30 -0.87 -8.64 -2.15
CA ARG A 30 -1.32 -8.47 -3.56
C ARG A 30 -2.72 -7.90 -3.70
N ASP A 31 -3.39 -7.69 -2.58
CA ASP A 31 -4.80 -7.30 -2.51
C ASP A 31 -5.06 -6.53 -1.22
N LEU A 32 -6.18 -5.81 -1.20
CA LEU A 32 -6.58 -4.98 -0.07
C LEU A 32 -6.70 -5.77 1.24
N LYS A 33 -7.22 -7.01 1.18
CA LYS A 33 -7.39 -7.86 2.37
C LYS A 33 -6.03 -8.20 2.99
N SER A 34 -5.07 -8.61 2.19
CA SER A 34 -3.70 -8.89 2.64
C SER A 34 -3.05 -7.66 3.30
N ILE A 35 -3.28 -6.46 2.77
CA ILE A 35 -2.80 -5.20 3.36
C ILE A 35 -3.50 -4.92 4.69
N GLN A 36 -4.82 -5.10 4.78
CA GLN A 36 -5.60 -4.91 6.00
C GLN A 36 -5.18 -5.87 7.13
N GLU A 37 -4.87 -7.11 6.78
CA GLU A 37 -4.38 -8.13 7.70
C GLU A 37 -2.96 -7.80 8.19
N SER A 38 -2.09 -7.36 7.29
CA SER A 38 -0.68 -7.07 7.61
C SER A 38 -0.47 -5.76 8.37
N THR A 39 -1.24 -4.72 8.05
CA THR A 39 -1.00 -3.35 8.55
C THR A 39 -2.10 -2.83 9.47
N GLY A 40 -3.30 -3.41 9.39
CA GLY A 40 -4.49 -2.88 10.07
C GLY A 40 -5.15 -1.68 9.40
N ALA A 41 -4.54 -1.06 8.39
CA ALA A 41 -5.12 0.04 7.65
C ALA A 41 -6.47 -0.35 7.02
N GLY A 42 -7.43 0.58 6.94
CA GLY A 42 -8.73 0.33 6.31
C GLY A 42 -9.75 -0.45 7.15
N ARG A 43 -9.44 -0.84 8.40
CA ARG A 43 -10.38 -1.53 9.32
C ARG A 43 -11.15 -0.63 10.28
N GLY A 44 -10.80 0.65 10.38
CA GLY A 44 -11.46 1.62 11.26
C GLY A 44 -12.71 2.26 10.65
N ASN A 45 -13.57 2.84 11.49
CA ASN A 45 -14.85 3.46 11.10
C ASN A 45 -14.95 4.98 11.35
N ARG A 46 -13.94 5.61 11.96
CA ARG A 46 -13.92 7.05 12.29
C ARG A 46 -13.26 7.92 11.21
N CYS A 47 -13.41 7.52 9.95
CA CYS A 47 -12.73 8.16 8.81
C CYS A 47 -13.16 9.63 8.63
N HIS A 48 -14.44 9.94 8.84
CA HIS A 48 -14.96 11.30 8.73
C HIS A 48 -14.45 12.23 9.85
N GLU A 49 -14.06 11.68 11.00
CA GLU A 49 -13.53 12.46 12.12
C GLU A 49 -12.03 12.67 11.95
N THR A 50 -11.30 11.57 11.73
CA THR A 50 -9.83 11.51 11.85
C THR A 50 -9.07 11.75 10.55
N ASN A 51 -9.63 11.41 9.38
CA ASN A 51 -8.96 11.63 8.10
C ASN A 51 -9.20 13.09 7.65
N PRO A 52 -8.16 13.88 7.33
CA PRO A 52 -8.33 15.24 6.81
C PRO A 52 -9.13 15.29 5.50
N LYS A 53 -9.09 14.21 4.69
CA LYS A 53 -9.91 14.07 3.47
C LYS A 53 -11.38 13.73 3.76
N LYS A 54 -11.76 13.54 5.04
CA LYS A 54 -13.12 13.20 5.49
C LYS A 54 -13.74 11.95 4.83
N ARG A 55 -12.90 11.03 4.35
CA ARG A 55 -13.30 9.78 3.68
C ARG A 55 -12.41 8.61 4.11
N CYS A 56 -12.83 7.38 3.77
CA CYS A 56 -12.03 6.19 4.03
C CYS A 56 -10.70 6.24 3.26
N CYS A 57 -9.63 5.68 3.85
CA CYS A 57 -8.30 5.57 3.25
C CYS A 57 -8.17 4.46 2.20
N VAL A 58 -9.18 3.59 2.05
CA VAL A 58 -9.15 2.46 1.09
C VAL A 58 -8.78 2.89 -0.34
N PRO A 59 -9.32 3.99 -0.91
CA PRO A 59 -8.90 4.44 -2.24
C PRO A 59 -7.41 4.78 -2.33
N ASP A 60 -6.86 5.43 -1.29
CA ASP A 60 -5.43 5.78 -1.24
C ASP A 60 -4.56 4.51 -1.11
N ILE A 61 -5.03 3.48 -0.39
CA ILE A 61 -4.35 2.16 -0.30
C ILE A 61 -4.35 1.44 -1.65
N LEU A 62 -5.47 1.47 -2.39
CA LEU A 62 -5.56 0.85 -3.71
C LEU A 62 -4.62 1.52 -4.71
N GLU A 63 -4.53 2.84 -4.69
CA GLU A 63 -3.58 3.59 -5.53
C GLU A 63 -2.13 3.18 -5.24
N LEU A 64 -1.76 3.00 -3.96
CA LEU A 64 -0.44 2.49 -3.59
C LEU A 64 -0.21 1.05 -4.05
N LEU A 65 -1.23 0.20 -3.95
CA LEU A 65 -1.19 -1.17 -4.41
C LEU A 65 -0.96 -1.24 -5.93
N GLU A 66 -1.74 -0.49 -6.70
CA GLU A 66 -1.61 -0.39 -8.15
C GLU A 66 -0.27 0.21 -8.56
N ARG A 67 0.23 1.23 -7.84
CA ARG A 67 1.54 1.82 -8.09
C ARG A 67 2.69 0.84 -7.89
N GLU A 68 2.68 0.07 -6.78
CA GLU A 68 3.77 -0.86 -6.49
C GLU A 68 3.66 -2.18 -7.28
N ILE A 69 2.45 -2.67 -7.58
CA ILE A 69 2.25 -3.90 -8.37
C ILE A 69 2.25 -3.62 -9.86
N GLY A 70 1.62 -2.54 -10.32
CA GLY A 70 1.58 -2.14 -11.73
C GLY A 70 2.97 -1.77 -12.28
N ALA A 71 3.90 -1.34 -11.42
CA ALA A 71 5.32 -1.21 -11.77
C ALA A 71 6.07 -2.56 -11.79
N ALA A 72 5.57 -3.59 -11.11
CA ALA A 72 6.16 -4.93 -11.03
C ALA A 72 5.47 -5.98 -11.95
N GLY A 73 4.39 -5.60 -12.63
CA GLY A 73 3.56 -6.46 -13.48
C GLY A 73 4.12 -6.76 -14.86
N THR A 74 5.30 -6.23 -15.20
CA THR A 74 6.10 -6.72 -16.32
C THR A 74 7.43 -7.22 -15.80
N ALA A 75 7.39 -8.39 -15.15
CA ALA A 75 8.48 -9.33 -15.34
C ALA A 75 8.51 -9.72 -16.83
N THR A 76 9.04 -8.82 -17.68
CA THR A 76 9.84 -9.28 -18.81
C THR A 76 10.95 -10.07 -18.17
N CYS A 77 10.78 -11.39 -18.18
CA CYS A 77 11.81 -12.32 -17.82
C CYS A 77 12.98 -12.11 -18.79
N ALA A 78 13.95 -11.27 -18.42
CA ALA A 78 15.19 -11.10 -19.18
C ALA A 78 16.11 -12.35 -19.09
N CYS A 79 15.70 -13.36 -18.31
CA CYS A 79 16.33 -14.68 -18.24
C CYS A 79 15.54 -15.79 -18.97
N CYS A 80 14.34 -15.53 -19.49
CA CYS A 80 13.55 -16.51 -20.26
C CYS A 80 13.74 -16.25 -21.75
N ARG A 81 14.97 -16.41 -22.22
CA ARG A 81 15.23 -16.72 -23.63
C ARG A 81 14.58 -18.07 -23.92
N GLY A 82 13.41 -18.07 -24.56
CA GLY A 82 12.74 -19.30 -24.94
C GLY A 82 11.31 -19.05 -25.42
N GLN A 83 11.19 -18.36 -26.54
CA GLN A 83 9.97 -18.43 -27.34
C GLN A 83 10.02 -19.82 -27.99
N GLU A 84 9.17 -20.72 -27.53
CA GLU A 84 8.96 -22.05 -28.08
C GLU A 84 8.36 -21.96 -29.50
N THR A 85 8.70 -22.97 -30.30
CA THR A 85 8.59 -23.14 -31.77
C THR A 85 7.21 -22.96 -32.37
#